data_AF-A0A8T0CBA8-F1
#
_entry.id   AF-A0A8T0CBA8-F1
#
_cell.length_a   1.000
_cell.length_b   1.000
_cell.length_c   1.000
_cell.angle_alpha   90.00
_cell.angle_beta   90.00
_cell.angle_gamma   90.00
#
_symmetry.space_group_name_H-M   'P 1'
#
loop_
_entity.id
_entity.type
_entity.pdbx_description
1 polymer ?
#
loop_
_entity_poly.entity_id
_entity_poly.type
_entity_poly.pdbx_seq_one_letter_code
_entity_poly.pdbx_strand_id
1 'polypeptide(L)'
;MSIKLKLIVSVSALVSVALIILSISVGIITQKDVASTLTMQIQHRLVGLRDAKKEQLTAYFDFINAQLLTLAQSEATRDAAVRFTSAFKQIGETPNERALERYYREEFGQIFERRNGTSTNTRSLLAALDAPARYWQDKYIAQNKHPLGSKNALSSLHDGSEYDNAHRLHHAFFNAFLAQFGYYDIFIVDAQSGHVVYSVFKELDYATSLLRGPYAQSGLGSVFRAARTLPEGEVTFADFEPYSPS
;
A
#
# COMPACT_ATOMS: atom_id res chain seq x y z
N MET A 1 -33.68 -65.53 -51.60
CA MET A 1 -33.15 -65.51 -50.20
C MET A 1 -33.77 -66.64 -49.42
N SER A 2 -32.98 -67.50 -48.76
CA SER A 2 -33.54 -68.53 -47.87
C SER A 2 -34.20 -67.89 -46.64
N ILE A 3 -35.21 -68.55 -46.07
CA ILE A 3 -35.90 -68.09 -44.85
C ILE A 3 -34.89 -67.86 -43.70
N LYS A 4 -33.86 -68.71 -43.58
CA LYS A 4 -32.75 -68.54 -42.65
C LYS A 4 -32.05 -67.18 -42.80
N LEU A 5 -31.77 -66.74 -44.03
CA LEU A 5 -31.07 -65.46 -44.24
C LEU A 5 -31.95 -64.26 -43.85
N LYS A 6 -33.26 -64.31 -44.13
CA LYS A 6 -34.20 -63.24 -43.72
C LYS A 6 -34.26 -63.10 -42.20
N LEU A 7 -34.30 -64.23 -41.48
CA LEU A 7 -34.37 -64.26 -40.02
C LEU A 7 -33.07 -63.76 -39.37
N ILE A 8 -31.91 -64.13 -39.91
CA ILE A 8 -30.61 -63.67 -39.41
C ILE A 8 -30.47 -62.15 -39.61
N VAL A 9 -30.87 -61.63 -40.78
CA VAL A 9 -30.78 -60.19 -41.07
C VAL A 9 -31.72 -59.38 -40.18
N SER A 10 -32.96 -59.82 -39.95
CA SER A 10 -33.91 -59.10 -39.09
C SER A 10 -33.49 -59.08 -37.62
N VAL A 11 -32.99 -60.20 -37.09
CA VAL A 11 -32.47 -60.26 -35.72
C VAL A 11 -31.20 -59.41 -35.57
N SER A 12 -30.28 -59.48 -36.54
CA SER A 12 -29.07 -58.67 -36.53
C SER A 12 -29.39 -57.17 -36.59
N ALA A 13 -30.36 -56.76 -37.41
CA ALA A 13 -30.82 -55.38 -37.50
C ALA A 13 -31.43 -54.90 -36.18
N LEU A 14 -32.28 -55.71 -35.54
CA LEU A 14 -32.87 -55.39 -34.24
C LEU A 14 -31.80 -55.18 -33.15
N VAL A 15 -30.83 -56.09 -33.08
CA VAL A 15 -29.70 -55.99 -32.13
C VAL A 15 -28.87 -54.74 -32.40
N SER A 16 -28.61 -54.43 -33.67
CA SER A 16 -27.85 -53.24 -34.06
C SER A 16 -28.57 -51.95 -33.64
N VAL A 17 -29.88 -51.85 -33.85
CA VAL A 17 -30.68 -50.69 -33.43
C VAL A 17 -30.68 -50.54 -31.90
N ALA A 18 -30.83 -51.64 -31.16
CA ALA A 18 -30.77 -51.61 -29.70
C ALA A 18 -29.40 -51.14 -29.17
N LEU A 19 -28.30 -51.59 -29.80
CA LEU A 19 -26.95 -51.14 -29.47
C LEU A 19 -26.72 -49.66 -29.77
N ILE A 20 -27.27 -49.16 -30.88
CA ILE A 20 -27.20 -47.73 -31.24
C ILE A 20 -27.95 -46.89 -30.22
N ILE A 21 -29.17 -47.27 -29.84
CA ILE A 21 -29.98 -46.56 -28.84
C ILE A 21 -29.25 -46.52 -27.50
N LEU A 22 -28.74 -47.68 -27.03
CA LEU A 22 -27.99 -47.76 -25.78
C LEU A 22 -26.74 -46.86 -25.81
N SER A 23 -25.99 -46.87 -26.91
CA SER A 23 -24.79 -46.05 -27.08
C SER A 23 -25.11 -44.55 -27.05
N ILE A 24 -26.20 -44.13 -27.70
CA ILE A 24 -26.65 -42.73 -27.68
C ILE A 24 -27.10 -42.32 -26.28
N SER A 25 -27.91 -43.15 -25.61
CA SER A 25 -28.37 -42.88 -24.24
C SER A 25 -27.21 -42.75 -23.25
N VAL A 26 -26.25 -43.68 -23.30
CA VAL A 26 -25.03 -43.61 -22.49
C VAL A 26 -24.22 -42.37 -22.83
N GLY A 27 -24.05 -42.05 -24.12
CA GLY A 27 -23.35 -40.83 -24.56
C GLY A 27 -23.96 -39.55 -24.00
N ILE A 28 -25.29 -39.41 -24.04
CA ILE A 28 -26.00 -38.22 -23.53
C ILE A 28 -25.86 -38.11 -22.00
N ILE A 29 -26.03 -39.21 -21.26
CA ILE A 29 -25.88 -39.22 -19.79
C ILE A 29 -24.45 -38.86 -19.41
N THR A 30 -23.47 -39.54 -20.02
CA THR A 30 -22.05 -39.33 -19.75
C THR A 30 -21.62 -37.90 -20.06
N GLN A 31 -22.10 -37.32 -21.17
CA GLN A 31 -21.73 -35.95 -21.53
C GLN A 31 -22.25 -34.91 -20.52
N LYS A 32 -23.48 -35.10 -20.01
CA LYS A 32 -24.05 -34.25 -18.96
C LYS A 32 -23.33 -34.41 -17.63
N ASP A 33 -23.03 -35.64 -17.23
CA ASP A 33 -22.34 -35.95 -15.98
C ASP A 33 -20.88 -35.47 -16.01
N VAL A 34 -20.19 -35.58 -17.15
CA VAL A 34 -18.84 -35.04 -17.33
C VAL A 34 -18.85 -33.52 -17.26
N ALA A 35 -19.81 -32.85 -17.90
CA ALA A 35 -19.91 -31.40 -17.86
C ALA A 35 -20.20 -30.88 -16.44
N SER A 36 -21.11 -31.54 -15.70
CA SER A 36 -21.45 -31.16 -14.33
C SER A 36 -20.29 -31.43 -13.37
N THR A 37 -19.63 -32.58 -13.50
CA THR A 37 -18.45 -32.95 -12.68
C THR A 37 -17.29 -32.01 -12.93
N LEU A 38 -16.99 -31.67 -14.19
CA LEU A 38 -15.92 -30.73 -14.53
C LEU A 38 -16.23 -29.34 -13.96
N THR A 39 -17.47 -28.88 -14.08
CA THR A 39 -17.90 -27.59 -13.50
C THR A 39 -17.75 -27.59 -11.98
N MET A 40 -18.20 -28.66 -11.31
CA MET A 40 -18.07 -28.83 -9.86
C MET A 40 -16.60 -28.86 -9.41
N GLN A 41 -15.73 -29.56 -10.15
CA GLN A 41 -14.29 -29.58 -9.89
C GLN A 41 -13.65 -28.20 -10.03
N ILE A 42 -14.01 -27.43 -11.06
CA ILE A 42 -13.53 -26.05 -11.25
C ILE A 42 -14.03 -25.17 -10.10
N GLN A 43 -15.30 -25.28 -9.72
CA GLN A 43 -15.85 -24.54 -8.58
C GLN A 43 -15.12 -24.86 -7.27
N HIS A 44 -14.91 -26.14 -6.94
CA HIS A 44 -14.14 -26.53 -5.75
C HIS A 44 -12.70 -26.02 -5.80
N ARG A 45 -12.05 -26.05 -6.97
CA ARG A 45 -10.71 -25.49 -7.13
C ARG A 45 -10.68 -23.99 -6.90
N LEU A 46 -11.65 -23.24 -7.42
CA LEU A 46 -11.76 -21.79 -7.22
C LEU A 46 -12.05 -21.46 -5.75
N VAL A 47 -12.90 -22.23 -5.09
CA VAL A 47 -13.16 -22.11 -3.64
C VAL A 47 -11.88 -22.37 -2.86
N GLY A 48 -11.15 -23.45 -3.15
CA GLY A 48 -9.87 -23.74 -2.49
C GLY A 48 -8.82 -22.64 -2.72
N LEU A 49 -8.72 -22.10 -3.94
CA LEU A 49 -7.83 -20.97 -4.24
C LEU A 49 -8.23 -19.69 -3.49
N ARG A 50 -9.53 -19.40 -3.43
CA ARG A 50 -10.05 -18.27 -2.66
C ARG A 50 -9.72 -18.41 -1.18
N ASP A 51 -9.95 -19.59 -0.61
CA ASP A 51 -9.74 -19.84 0.81
C ASP A 51 -8.25 -19.77 1.17
N ALA A 52 -7.38 -20.36 0.34
CA ALA A 52 -5.93 -20.23 0.49
C ALA A 52 -5.46 -18.77 0.35
N LYS A 53 -6.04 -18.00 -0.58
CA LYS A 53 -5.70 -16.58 -0.74
C LYS A 53 -6.16 -15.75 0.46
N LYS A 54 -7.34 -16.02 0.99
CA LYS A 54 -7.85 -15.40 2.22
C LYS A 54 -6.90 -15.66 3.38
N GLU A 55 -6.52 -16.91 3.61
CA GLU A 55 -5.59 -17.29 4.67
C GLU A 55 -4.23 -16.59 4.52
N GLN A 56 -3.70 -16.54 3.29
CA GLN A 56 -2.45 -15.82 3.00
C GLN A 56 -2.56 -14.33 3.33
N LEU A 57 -3.67 -13.67 2.99
CA LEU A 57 -3.88 -12.25 3.29
C LEU A 57 -4.03 -12.01 4.79
N THR A 58 -4.79 -12.84 5.51
CA THR A 58 -4.92 -12.75 6.97
C THR A 58 -3.55 -12.90 7.63
N ALA A 59 -2.79 -13.95 7.30
CA ALA A 59 -1.45 -14.16 7.85
C ALA A 59 -0.49 -12.99 7.56
N TYR A 60 -0.60 -12.38 6.38
CA TYR A 60 0.20 -11.20 6.02
C TYR A 60 -0.13 -9.98 6.90
N PHE A 61 -1.41 -9.68 7.11
CA PHE A 61 -1.81 -8.56 7.98
C PHE A 61 -1.51 -8.85 9.46
N ASP A 62 -1.64 -10.09 9.92
CA ASP A 62 -1.24 -10.49 11.27
C ASP A 62 0.27 -10.28 11.47
N PHE A 63 1.08 -10.61 10.47
CA PHE A 63 2.52 -10.37 10.49
C PHE A 63 2.85 -8.87 10.54
N ILE A 64 2.23 -8.05 9.67
CA ILE A 64 2.41 -6.59 9.72
C ILE A 64 1.99 -6.02 11.06
N ASN A 65 0.85 -6.47 11.61
CA ASN A 65 0.37 -6.04 12.91
C ASN A 65 1.41 -6.30 14.01
N ALA A 66 1.98 -7.51 14.04
CA ALA A 66 3.04 -7.85 14.99
C ALA A 66 4.30 -6.98 14.80
N GLN A 67 4.69 -6.70 13.56
CA GLN A 67 5.82 -5.82 13.26
C GLN A 67 5.57 -4.37 13.71
N LEU A 68 4.38 -3.83 13.45
CA LEU A 68 4.00 -2.47 13.86
C LEU A 68 3.97 -2.33 15.38
N LEU A 69 3.37 -3.30 16.08
CA LEU A 69 3.36 -3.32 17.55
C LEU A 69 4.77 -3.36 18.12
N THR A 70 5.62 -4.25 17.60
CA THR A 70 7.02 -4.37 18.04
C THR A 70 7.80 -3.08 17.78
N LEU A 71 7.64 -2.48 16.59
CA LEU A 71 8.31 -1.23 16.25
C LEU A 71 7.84 -0.08 17.14
N ALA A 72 6.52 0.08 17.32
CA ALA A 72 5.94 1.17 18.10
C ALA A 72 6.27 1.10 19.60
N GLN A 73 6.41 -0.11 20.14
CA GLN A 73 6.78 -0.34 21.53
C GLN A 73 8.29 -0.27 21.79
N SER A 74 9.13 -0.33 20.75
CA SER A 74 10.58 -0.27 20.93
C SER A 74 11.04 1.05 21.56
N GLU A 75 12.09 0.97 22.40
CA GLU A 75 12.69 2.15 23.03
C GLU A 75 13.17 3.17 21.99
N ALA A 76 13.74 2.69 20.88
CA ALA A 76 14.19 3.53 19.78
C ALA A 76 13.04 4.36 19.18
N THR A 77 11.86 3.77 18.96
CA THR A 77 10.70 4.49 18.41
C THR A 77 10.08 5.43 19.44
N ARG A 78 10.00 5.03 20.72
CA ARG A 78 9.48 5.90 21.79
C ARG A 78 10.37 7.13 22.00
N ASP A 79 11.68 6.95 22.05
CA ASP A 79 12.65 8.05 22.14
C ASP A 79 12.59 8.94 20.89
N ALA A 80 12.55 8.34 19.69
CA ALA A 80 12.39 9.09 18.44
C ALA A 80 11.11 9.93 18.44
N ALA A 81 9.97 9.38 18.85
CA ALA A 81 8.70 10.09 18.90
C ALA A 81 8.76 11.30 19.82
N VAL A 82 9.33 11.15 21.02
CA VAL A 82 9.49 12.27 21.96
C VAL A 82 10.42 13.34 21.39
N ARG A 83 11.58 12.94 20.85
CA ARG A 83 12.58 13.88 20.32
C ARG A 83 12.09 14.62 19.10
N PHE A 84 11.52 13.92 18.11
CA PHE A 84 10.99 14.56 16.91
C PHE A 84 9.81 15.46 17.23
N THR A 85 8.85 15.04 18.07
CA THR A 85 7.71 15.91 18.43
C THR A 85 8.15 17.17 19.18
N SER A 86 9.17 17.09 20.03
CA SER A 86 9.73 18.25 20.72
C SER A 86 10.51 19.16 19.77
N ALA A 87 11.46 18.60 19.01
CA ALA A 87 12.34 19.34 18.13
C ALA A 87 11.61 19.94 16.92
N PHE A 88 10.54 19.30 16.42
CA PHE A 88 9.74 19.80 15.30
C PHE A 88 9.09 21.16 15.59
N LYS A 89 8.83 21.48 16.87
CA LYS A 89 8.30 22.78 17.31
C LYS A 89 9.35 23.89 17.25
N GLN A 90 10.63 23.55 17.19
CA GLN A 90 11.76 24.48 17.15
C GLN A 90 12.01 24.97 15.72
N ILE A 91 11.04 25.67 15.16
CA ILE A 91 11.20 26.30 13.84
C ILE A 91 11.89 27.66 14.00
N GLY A 92 12.81 27.94 13.07
CA GLY A 92 13.46 29.24 12.97
C GLY A 92 12.65 30.22 12.14
N GLU A 93 13.31 31.19 11.54
CA GLU A 93 12.69 32.05 10.53
C GLU A 93 12.16 31.22 9.35
N THR A 94 11.03 31.64 8.79
CA THR A 94 10.47 31.03 7.58
C THR A 94 11.52 31.08 6.48
N PRO A 95 11.87 29.94 5.85
CA PRO A 95 12.92 29.90 4.85
C PRO A 95 12.59 30.78 3.65
N ASN A 96 13.63 31.21 2.93
CA ASN A 96 13.46 31.86 1.64
C ASN A 96 12.81 30.85 0.66
N GLU A 97 11.50 30.98 0.43
CA GLU A 97 10.66 30.00 -0.28
C GLU A 97 11.14 29.64 -1.69
N ARG A 98 12.13 30.34 -2.26
CA ARG A 98 12.70 30.09 -3.59
C ARG A 98 13.15 28.65 -3.83
N ALA A 99 13.78 28.01 -2.84
CA ALA A 99 14.25 26.63 -3.00
C ALA A 99 13.06 25.65 -3.03
N LEU A 100 12.11 25.81 -2.09
CA LEU A 100 10.88 25.05 -2.04
C LEU A 100 10.00 25.25 -3.29
N GLU A 101 9.80 26.48 -3.74
CA GLU A 101 9.07 26.79 -4.98
C GLU A 101 9.70 26.13 -6.21
N ARG A 102 11.04 26.18 -6.30
CA ARG A 102 11.78 25.50 -7.38
C ARG A 102 11.58 24.00 -7.30
N TYR A 103 11.69 23.38 -6.12
CA TYR A 103 11.46 21.95 -5.94
C TYR A 103 10.06 21.54 -6.40
N TYR A 104 9.02 22.25 -5.94
CA TYR A 104 7.63 21.97 -6.30
C TYR A 104 7.40 22.05 -7.81
N ARG A 105 7.97 23.07 -8.48
CA ARG A 105 7.79 23.29 -9.92
C ARG A 105 8.63 22.36 -10.79
N GLU A 106 9.92 22.27 -10.51
CA GLU A 106 10.92 21.71 -11.42
C GLU A 106 11.28 20.26 -11.11
N GLU A 107 11.30 19.87 -9.84
CA GLU A 107 11.57 18.48 -9.47
C GLU A 107 10.26 17.69 -9.40
N PHE A 108 9.36 18.06 -8.50
CA PHE A 108 8.11 17.33 -8.30
C PHE A 108 7.16 17.45 -9.50
N GLY A 109 6.81 18.68 -9.91
CA GLY A 109 5.84 18.92 -10.97
C GLY A 109 6.20 18.27 -12.31
N GLN A 110 7.47 18.40 -12.74
CA GLN A 110 7.93 17.79 -14.00
C GLN A 110 8.02 16.26 -13.94
N ILE A 111 8.40 15.68 -12.80
CA ILE A 111 8.40 14.22 -12.63
C ILE A 111 6.97 13.70 -12.61
N PHE A 112 6.07 14.40 -11.92
CA PHE A 112 4.66 14.06 -11.87
C PHE A 112 4.03 14.01 -13.27
N GLU A 113 4.24 15.06 -14.08
CA GLU A 113 3.71 15.13 -15.44
C GLU A 113 4.27 14.02 -16.33
N ARG A 114 5.58 13.75 -16.25
CA ARG A 114 6.20 12.65 -17.02
C ARG A 114 5.66 11.27 -16.66
N ARG A 115 5.33 11.04 -15.38
CA ARG A 115 4.83 9.72 -14.90
C ARG A 115 3.34 9.52 -15.13
N ASN A 116 2.56 10.60 -15.10
CA ASN A 116 1.09 10.51 -15.10
C ASN A 116 0.44 11.06 -16.37
N GLY A 117 1.20 11.69 -17.27
CA GLY A 117 0.68 12.30 -18.51
C GLY A 117 -0.22 13.52 -18.29
N THR A 118 -0.33 14.02 -17.05
CA THR A 118 -1.11 15.20 -16.66
C THR A 118 -0.32 16.05 -15.68
N SER A 119 -0.45 17.38 -15.77
CA SER A 119 0.22 18.29 -14.84
C SER A 119 -0.57 18.44 -13.54
N THR A 120 0.13 18.77 -12.46
CA THR A 120 -0.47 19.06 -11.15
C THR A 120 -0.32 20.54 -10.80
N ASN A 121 -1.26 21.09 -10.03
CA ASN A 121 -1.21 22.48 -9.58
C ASN A 121 -0.27 22.61 -8.37
N THR A 122 1.03 22.62 -8.65
CA THR A 122 2.10 22.70 -7.65
C THR A 122 2.03 23.97 -6.80
N ARG A 123 1.57 25.09 -7.37
CA ARG A 123 1.33 26.34 -6.64
C ARG A 123 0.25 26.17 -5.57
N SER A 124 -0.84 25.46 -5.89
CA SER A 124 -1.90 25.19 -4.91
C SER A 124 -1.42 24.27 -3.80
N LEU A 125 -0.61 23.25 -4.11
CA LEU A 125 -0.05 22.36 -3.11
C LEU A 125 0.87 23.12 -2.14
N LEU A 126 1.75 23.97 -2.67
CA LEU A 126 2.62 24.82 -1.85
C LEU A 126 1.83 25.84 -1.01
N ALA A 127 0.77 26.43 -1.59
CA ALA A 127 -0.09 27.37 -0.87
C ALA A 127 -0.83 26.73 0.31
N ALA A 128 -1.12 25.42 0.25
CA ALA A 128 -1.78 24.67 1.31
C ALA A 128 -0.88 24.35 2.51
N LEU A 129 0.44 24.57 2.41
CA LEU A 129 1.36 24.33 3.52
C LEU A 129 1.26 25.43 4.59
N ASP A 130 1.27 25.02 5.85
CA ASP A 130 1.45 25.93 6.98
C ASP A 130 2.94 26.19 7.27
N ALA A 131 3.22 27.05 8.25
CA ALA A 131 4.58 27.49 8.54
C ALA A 131 5.53 26.33 8.94
N PRO A 132 5.15 25.37 9.80
CA PRO A 132 5.99 24.20 10.08
C PRO A 132 6.26 23.37 8.83
N ALA A 133 5.24 23.10 8.00
CA ALA A 133 5.42 22.33 6.78
C ALA A 133 6.41 23.01 5.81
N ARG A 134 6.28 24.32 5.58
CA ARG A 134 7.23 25.08 4.74
C ARG A 134 8.65 25.01 5.28
N TYR A 135 8.82 25.20 6.60
CA TYR A 135 10.14 25.19 7.23
C TYR A 135 10.85 23.84 7.07
N TRP A 136 10.17 22.75 7.40
CA TRP A 136 10.78 21.43 7.41
C TRP A 136 10.91 20.81 6.02
N GLN A 137 9.95 21.06 5.11
CA GLN A 137 10.09 20.61 3.72
C GLN A 137 11.21 21.35 2.99
N ASP A 138 11.39 22.65 3.24
CA ASP A 138 12.54 23.36 2.67
C ASP A 138 13.86 22.71 3.11
N LYS A 139 14.04 22.46 4.42
CA LYS A 139 15.25 21.84 4.97
C LYS A 139 15.51 20.41 4.48
N TYR A 140 14.52 19.52 4.57
CA TYR A 140 14.72 18.08 4.35
C TYR A 140 14.35 17.58 2.96
N ILE A 141 13.64 18.38 2.16
CA ILE A 141 13.22 18.03 0.80
C ILE A 141 13.91 18.93 -0.24
N ALA A 142 13.68 20.24 -0.15
CA ALA A 142 14.12 21.17 -1.20
C ALA A 142 15.64 21.42 -1.18
N GLN A 143 16.24 21.52 0.01
CA GLN A 143 17.70 21.65 0.17
C GLN A 143 18.44 20.31 0.09
N ASN A 144 17.70 19.20 0.17
CA ASN A 144 18.27 17.87 0.09
C ASN A 144 18.66 17.53 -1.36
N LYS A 145 19.95 17.33 -1.60
CA LYS A 145 20.54 17.10 -2.93
C LYS A 145 20.23 15.73 -3.52
N HIS A 146 19.70 14.80 -2.74
CA HIS A 146 19.27 13.51 -3.26
C HIS A 146 18.02 13.66 -4.15
N PRO A 147 17.86 12.82 -5.17
CA PRO A 147 16.73 12.92 -6.10
C PRO A 147 15.40 12.61 -5.40
N LEU A 148 14.30 12.99 -6.05
CA LEU A 148 12.94 12.59 -5.67
C LEU A 148 12.86 11.06 -5.58
N GLY A 149 12.29 10.55 -4.49
CA GLY A 149 12.24 9.12 -4.18
C GLY A 149 13.52 8.56 -3.56
N SER A 150 14.48 9.40 -3.15
CA SER A 150 15.69 8.96 -2.43
C SER A 150 16.14 9.97 -1.37
N LYS A 151 15.24 10.82 -0.88
CA LYS A 151 15.57 11.85 0.13
C LYS A 151 15.98 11.23 1.47
N ASN A 152 15.57 9.97 1.75
CA ASN A 152 16.05 9.12 2.84
C ASN A 152 17.55 8.78 2.80
N ALA A 153 18.29 9.17 1.76
CA ALA A 153 19.75 9.03 1.76
C ALA A 153 20.46 10.14 2.57
N LEU A 154 19.75 11.22 2.92
CA LEU A 154 20.29 12.28 3.76
C LEU A 154 20.41 11.81 5.21
N SER A 155 21.62 11.60 5.71
CA SER A 155 21.85 11.18 7.10
C SER A 155 21.78 12.34 8.11
N SER A 156 22.22 13.54 7.73
CA SER A 156 22.26 14.72 8.59
C SER A 156 22.32 16.03 7.79
N LEU A 157 21.80 17.10 8.38
CA LEU A 157 22.02 18.49 7.95
C LEU A 157 23.32 19.08 8.50
N HIS A 158 23.88 18.50 9.58
CA HIS A 158 25.03 19.04 10.33
C HIS A 158 24.81 20.49 10.81
N ASP A 159 23.58 20.84 11.15
CA ASP A 159 23.20 22.20 11.54
C ASP A 159 23.13 22.41 13.06
N GLY A 160 23.38 21.35 13.84
CA GLY A 160 23.37 21.38 15.30
C GLY A 160 21.99 21.48 15.94
N SER A 161 20.92 21.45 15.14
CA SER A 161 19.55 21.48 15.66
C SER A 161 19.20 20.20 16.41
N GLU A 162 18.29 20.30 17.39
CA GLU A 162 17.78 19.12 18.10
C GLU A 162 17.08 18.14 17.14
N TYR A 163 16.48 18.65 16.06
CA TYR A 163 15.85 17.81 15.06
C TYR A 163 16.89 17.01 14.28
N ASP A 164 17.99 17.64 13.83
CA ASP A 164 19.09 16.96 13.14
C ASP A 164 19.80 15.96 14.07
N ASN A 165 19.94 16.28 15.36
CA ASN A 165 20.47 15.35 16.36
C ASN A 165 19.59 14.09 16.47
N ALA A 166 18.26 14.25 16.57
CA ALA A 166 17.31 13.14 16.57
C ALA A 166 17.33 12.37 15.25
N HIS A 167 17.44 13.08 14.13
CA HIS A 167 17.55 12.49 12.79
C HIS A 167 18.77 11.57 12.69
N ARG A 168 19.96 12.05 13.04
CA ARG A 168 21.18 11.22 13.03
C ARG A 168 21.07 9.98 13.91
N LEU A 169 20.43 10.11 15.07
CA LEU A 169 20.32 9.02 16.03
C LEU A 169 19.39 7.90 15.54
N HIS A 170 18.24 8.25 14.93
CA HIS A 170 17.19 7.26 14.65
C HIS A 170 16.99 6.93 13.16
N HIS A 171 17.43 7.79 12.24
CA HIS A 171 17.10 7.64 10.82
C HIS A 171 17.64 6.33 10.23
N ALA A 172 18.87 5.95 10.58
CA ALA A 172 19.47 4.69 10.11
C ALA A 172 18.66 3.46 10.54
N PHE A 173 18.12 3.46 11.75
CA PHE A 173 17.28 2.38 12.27
C PHE A 173 15.99 2.26 11.46
N PHE A 174 15.25 3.35 11.27
CA PHE A 174 14.00 3.32 10.50
C PHE A 174 14.22 3.00 9.03
N ASN A 175 15.29 3.53 8.41
CA ASN A 175 15.63 3.23 7.03
C ASN A 175 15.98 1.74 6.84
N ALA A 176 16.71 1.15 7.79
CA ALA A 176 17.01 -0.28 7.79
C ALA A 176 15.75 -1.14 8.00
N PHE A 177 14.89 -0.78 8.95
CA PHE A 177 13.63 -1.49 9.20
C PHE A 177 12.74 -1.47 7.96
N LEU A 178 12.55 -0.28 7.37
CA LEU A 178 11.82 -0.09 6.13
C LEU A 178 12.36 -1.01 5.02
N ALA A 179 13.67 -0.99 4.78
CA ALA A 179 14.30 -1.73 3.69
C ALA A 179 14.20 -3.25 3.91
N GLN A 180 14.39 -3.70 5.15
CA GLN A 180 14.36 -5.11 5.51
C GLN A 180 12.97 -5.74 5.35
N PHE A 181 11.92 -4.97 5.62
CA PHE A 181 10.54 -5.46 5.61
C PHE A 181 9.72 -4.98 4.41
N GLY A 182 10.31 -4.18 3.52
CA GLY A 182 9.70 -3.74 2.27
C GLY A 182 8.59 -2.70 2.45
N TYR A 183 8.67 -1.86 3.50
CA TYR A 183 7.74 -0.74 3.65
C TYR A 183 8.07 0.38 2.66
N TYR A 184 7.05 1.10 2.21
CA TYR A 184 7.26 2.26 1.33
C TYR A 184 7.76 3.47 2.10
N ASP A 185 7.16 3.77 3.25
CA ASP A 185 7.60 4.81 4.17
C ASP A 185 7.21 4.47 5.61
N ILE A 186 7.86 5.11 6.58
CA ILE A 186 7.54 5.04 8.01
C ILE A 186 7.38 6.47 8.53
N PHE A 187 6.22 6.72 9.12
CA PHE A 187 5.87 8.02 9.68
C PHE A 187 5.87 7.99 11.20
N ILE A 188 6.30 9.11 11.80
CA ILE A 188 5.96 9.45 13.18
C ILE A 188 5.12 10.71 13.13
N VAL A 189 3.96 10.68 13.77
CA VAL A 189 2.99 11.76 13.75
C VAL A 189 2.73 12.24 15.16
N ASP A 190 2.75 13.56 15.37
CA ASP A 190 2.35 14.14 16.65
C ASP A 190 0.85 13.96 16.87
N ALA A 191 0.47 13.18 17.89
CA ALA A 191 -0.92 12.83 18.18
C ALA A 191 -1.80 14.04 18.51
N GLN A 192 -1.21 15.16 18.93
CA GLN A 192 -1.94 16.39 19.30
C GLN A 192 -2.22 17.27 18.08
N SER A 193 -1.17 17.68 17.36
CA SER A 193 -1.28 18.61 16.23
C SER A 193 -1.59 17.92 14.89
N GLY A 194 -1.34 16.62 14.80
CA GLY A 194 -1.46 15.83 13.59
C GLY A 194 -0.35 16.02 12.58
N HIS A 195 0.72 16.76 12.89
CA HIS A 195 1.83 16.92 11.96
C HIS A 195 2.65 15.63 11.84
N VAL A 196 3.01 15.29 10.61
CA VAL A 196 4.01 14.25 10.32
C VAL A 196 5.39 14.79 10.73
N VAL A 197 5.77 14.57 11.99
CA VAL A 197 7.03 15.09 12.55
C VAL A 197 8.25 14.34 12.02
N TYR A 198 8.07 13.16 11.43
CA TYR A 198 9.11 12.40 10.74
C TYR A 198 8.50 11.50 9.65
N SER A 199 9.22 11.38 8.54
CA SER A 199 9.02 10.41 7.45
C SER A 199 10.39 9.86 7.07
N VAL A 200 10.54 8.59 6.67
CA VAL A 200 11.83 8.09 6.17
C VAL A 200 12.12 8.74 4.81
N PHE A 201 11.18 8.67 3.87
CA PHE A 201 11.38 9.10 2.49
C PHE A 201 11.28 10.61 2.26
N LYS A 202 10.75 11.37 3.20
CA LYS A 202 10.62 12.84 3.14
C LYS A 202 9.96 13.29 1.82
N GLU A 203 8.73 12.86 1.63
CA GLU A 203 7.88 13.25 0.52
C GLU A 203 6.96 14.43 0.88
N LEU A 204 6.10 14.90 -0.02
CA LEU A 204 5.30 16.12 0.20
C LEU A 204 4.29 16.04 1.36
N ASP A 205 4.01 14.85 1.90
CA ASP A 205 3.22 14.69 3.14
C ASP A 205 4.01 14.98 4.42
N TYR A 206 5.34 14.93 4.36
CA TYR A 206 6.21 15.23 5.49
C TYR A 206 5.95 16.64 6.01
N ALA A 207 5.93 16.76 7.34
CA ALA A 207 5.66 17.99 8.07
C ALA A 207 4.25 18.58 7.89
N THR A 208 3.36 17.97 7.09
CA THR A 208 1.97 18.42 6.96
C THR A 208 1.06 17.87 8.08
N SER A 209 -0.02 18.58 8.38
CA SER A 209 -1.02 18.11 9.36
C SER A 209 -2.03 17.15 8.73
N LEU A 210 -2.15 15.94 9.28
CA LEU A 210 -3.14 14.93 8.93
C LEU A 210 -4.55 15.23 9.47
N LEU A 211 -4.71 16.31 10.23
CA LEU A 211 -6.02 16.79 10.71
C LEU A 211 -6.57 17.94 9.87
N ARG A 212 -5.70 18.81 9.34
CA ARG A 212 -6.10 20.09 8.74
C ARG A 212 -5.39 20.44 7.41
N GLY A 213 -4.36 19.69 7.05
CA GLY A 213 -3.50 19.97 5.91
C GLY A 213 -3.94 19.26 4.62
N PRO A 214 -3.11 19.34 3.56
CA PRO A 214 -3.45 18.81 2.23
C PRO A 214 -3.75 17.30 2.22
N TYR A 215 -3.15 16.54 3.13
CA TYR A 215 -3.33 15.08 3.23
C TYR A 215 -4.38 14.65 4.28
N ALA A 216 -5.13 15.59 4.89
CA ALA A 216 -6.09 15.25 5.94
C ALA A 216 -7.23 14.33 5.45
N GLN A 217 -7.65 14.45 4.19
CA GLN A 217 -8.70 13.60 3.61
C GLN A 217 -8.17 12.36 2.88
N SER A 218 -6.88 12.06 3.01
CA SER A 218 -6.27 10.85 2.45
C SER A 218 -6.46 9.64 3.37
N GLY A 219 -6.14 8.44 2.85
CA GLY A 219 -6.01 7.23 3.66
C GLY A 219 -5.06 7.39 4.86
N LEU A 220 -3.95 8.14 4.72
CA LEU A 220 -3.04 8.45 5.84
C LEU A 220 -3.72 9.31 6.91
N GLY A 221 -4.51 10.31 6.50
CA GLY A 221 -5.31 11.12 7.42
C GLY A 221 -6.41 10.31 8.12
N SER A 222 -7.04 9.40 7.39
CA SER A 222 -8.08 8.50 7.92
C SER A 222 -7.52 7.54 8.97
N VAL A 223 -6.43 6.83 8.66
CA VAL A 223 -5.80 5.88 9.59
C VAL A 223 -5.25 6.59 10.82
N PHE A 224 -4.71 7.81 10.68
CA PHE A 224 -4.26 8.61 11.82
C PHE A 224 -5.41 8.98 12.77
N ARG A 225 -6.56 9.42 12.23
CA ARG A 225 -7.73 9.72 13.07
C ARG A 225 -8.24 8.49 13.81
N ALA A 226 -8.28 7.34 13.15
CA ALA A 226 -8.67 6.08 13.77
C ALA A 226 -7.67 5.67 14.88
N ALA A 227 -6.36 5.71 14.58
CA ALA A 227 -5.31 5.31 15.51
C ALA A 227 -5.31 6.15 16.81
N ARG A 228 -5.65 7.44 16.75
CA ARG A 228 -5.75 8.31 17.94
C ARG A 228 -6.83 7.91 18.93
N THR A 229 -7.83 7.15 18.49
CA THR A 229 -8.93 6.68 19.36
C THR A 229 -8.68 5.29 19.93
N LEU A 230 -7.60 4.63 19.51
CA LEU A 230 -7.27 3.30 19.98
C LEU A 230 -6.61 3.32 21.36
N PRO A 231 -6.84 2.28 22.18
CA PRO A 231 -6.01 1.96 23.33
C PRO A 231 -4.53 1.74 22.97
N GLU A 232 -3.64 1.89 23.95
CA GLU A 232 -2.23 1.52 23.78
C GLU A 232 -2.11 0.03 23.45
N GLY A 233 -1.30 -0.30 22.44
CA GLY A 233 -1.07 -1.69 22.02
C GLY A 233 -2.07 -2.20 20.99
N GLU A 234 -2.92 -1.34 20.43
CA GLU A 234 -3.77 -1.66 19.28
C GLU A 234 -3.27 -0.99 18.00
N VAL A 235 -3.58 -1.61 16.86
CA VAL A 235 -3.25 -1.14 15.51
C VAL A 235 -4.53 -1.10 14.69
N THR A 236 -4.63 -0.11 13.81
CA THR A 236 -5.69 -0.04 12.80
C THR A 236 -5.09 0.09 11.42
N PHE A 237 -5.84 -0.40 10.44
CA PHE A 237 -5.53 -0.26 9.02
C PHE A 237 -6.61 0.59 8.36
N ALA A 238 -6.27 1.21 7.23
CA ALA A 238 -7.24 1.78 6.31
C ALA A 238 -7.25 0.96 5.03
N ASP A 239 -8.39 0.94 4.34
CA ASP A 239 -8.50 0.28 3.04
C ASP A 239 -7.58 0.93 2.01
N PHE A 240 -7.25 0.17 0.96
CA PHE A 240 -6.45 0.67 -0.15
C PHE A 240 -7.21 1.77 -0.89
N GLU A 241 -6.65 2.97 -0.86
CA GLU A 241 -7.15 4.13 -1.60
C GLU A 241 -6.03 4.75 -2.42
N PRO A 242 -6.36 5.39 -3.56
CA PRO A 242 -5.39 6.21 -4.28
C PRO A 242 -4.83 7.28 -3.34
N TYR A 243 -3.53 7.18 -3.06
CA TYR A 243 -2.84 8.18 -2.28
C TYR A 243 -2.44 9.33 -3.20
N SER A 244 -2.73 10.57 -2.78
CA SER A 244 -2.29 11.73 -3.55
C SER A 244 -0.77 11.69 -3.65
N PRO A 245 -0.19 11.90 -4.83
CA PRO A 245 1.26 11.80 -5.01
C PRO A 245 1.97 12.73 -4.03
N SER A 246 2.83 12.11 -3.24
CA SER A 246 3.76 12.73 -2.32
C SER A 246 5.15 12.85 -2.95
#